data_AF-A0A357XYD1-F1
#
_entry.id   AF-A0A357XYD1-F1
#
_cell.length_a   1.000
_cell.length_b   1.000
_cell.length_c   1.000
_cell.angle_alpha   90.00
_cell.angle_beta   90.00
_cell.angle_gamma   90.00
#
_symmetry.space_group_name_H-M   'P 1'
#
loop_
_entity.id
_entity.type
_entity.pdbx_description
1 polymer ?
#
loop_
_entity_poly.entity_id
_entity_poly.type
_entity_poly.pdbx_seq_one_letter_code
_entity_poly.pdbx_strand_id
1 'polypeptide(L)' 'MPNTESAKKRLRQSTVVRERNRSWRASVRNRCKKVVKAVTAKNLADAEAFYRDAVRILDRAGDKK' A
#
# COMPACT_ATOMS: atom_id res chain seq x y z
N MET A 1 12.26 22.76 -12.68
CA MET A 1 13.44 22.22 -13.38
C MET A 1 14.53 22.02 -12.32
N PRO A 2 15.25 20.89 -12.26
CA PRO A 2 16.41 20.78 -11.38
C PRO A 2 17.53 21.68 -11.91
N ASN A 3 18.15 22.46 -11.03
CA ASN A 3 19.18 23.44 -11.40
C ASN A 3 20.61 22.87 -11.28
N THR A 4 20.73 21.66 -10.76
CA THR A 4 21.99 20.94 -10.54
C THR A 4 21.83 19.47 -10.93
N GLU A 5 22.92 18.83 -11.35
CA GLU A 5 22.91 17.40 -11.73
C GLU A 5 22.49 16.48 -10.58
N SER A 6 22.86 16.84 -9.34
CA SER A 6 22.41 16.13 -8.13
C SER A 6 20.90 16.22 -7.94
N ALA A 7 20.29 17.39 -8.17
CA ALA A 7 18.85 17.56 -8.11
C ALA A 7 18.12 16.79 -9.23
N LYS A 8 18.69 16.74 -10.44
CA LYS A 8 18.15 15.94 -11.55
C LYS A 8 18.14 14.45 -11.22
N LYS A 9 19.21 13.95 -10.60
CA LYS A 9 19.28 12.58 -10.07
C LYS A 9 18.22 12.34 -8.99
N ARG A 10 18.07 13.25 -8.03
CA ARG A 10 17.09 13.12 -6.94
C ARG A 10 15.65 13.11 -7.44
N LEU A 11 15.34 13.89 -8.48
CA LEU A 11 14.01 13.87 -9.11
C LEU A 11 13.69 12.50 -9.70
N ARG A 12 14.64 11.86 -10.41
CA ARG A 12 14.45 10.50 -10.96
C ARG A 12 14.29 9.45 -9.87
N GLN A 13 15.03 9.59 -8.77
CA GLN A 13 14.90 8.68 -7.63
C GLN A 13 13.55 8.84 -6.91
N SER A 14 13.08 10.08 -6.75
CA SER A 14 11.84 10.37 -6.04
C SER A 14 10.61 9.87 -6.79
N THR A 15 10.60 9.91 -8.13
CA THR A 15 9.51 9.35 -8.93
C THR A 15 9.38 7.85 -8.74
N VAL A 16 10.50 7.11 -8.82
CA VAL A 16 10.53 5.65 -8.62
C VAL A 16 10.05 5.27 -7.22
N VAL A 17 10.55 5.95 -6.18
CA VAL A 17 10.12 5.71 -4.79
C VAL A 17 8.64 6.05 -4.62
N ARG A 18 8.16 7.13 -5.22
CA ARG A 18 6.76 7.55 -5.16
C ARG A 18 5.84 6.50 -5.78
N GLU A 19 6.18 5.97 -6.94
CA GLU A 19 5.41 4.94 -7.63
C GLU A 19 5.34 3.64 -6.83
N ARG A 20 6.49 3.18 -6.32
CA ARG A 20 6.58 2.02 -5.41
C ARG A 20 5.65 2.20 -4.22
N ASN A 21 5.77 3.32 -3.50
CA ASN A 21 5.00 3.59 -2.28
C ASN A 21 3.52 3.83 -2.59
N ARG A 22 3.18 4.32 -3.78
CA ARG A 22 1.78 4.43 -4.24
C ARG A 22 1.15 3.05 -4.39
N SER A 23 1.86 2.10 -5.01
CA SER A 23 1.38 0.73 -5.20
C SER A 23 1.12 0.01 -3.87
N TRP A 24 2.04 0.14 -2.90
CA TRP A 24 1.88 -0.45 -1.56
C TRP A 24 0.68 0.16 -0.82
N ARG A 25 0.56 1.49 -0.80
CA ARG A 25 -0.57 2.17 -0.14
C ARG A 25 -1.92 1.80 -0.76
N ALA A 26 -1.99 1.71 -2.09
CA ALA A 26 -3.21 1.27 -2.77
C ALA A 26 -3.56 -0.18 -2.42
N SER A 27 -2.55 -1.07 -2.37
CA SER A 27 -2.73 -2.48 -2.02
C SER A 27 -3.28 -2.67 -0.60
N VAL A 28 -2.74 -1.94 0.38
CA VAL A 28 -3.22 -1.95 1.77
C VAL A 28 -4.68 -1.47 1.81
N ARG A 29 -4.96 -0.29 1.23
CA ARG A 29 -6.29 0.31 1.23
C ARG A 29 -7.35 -0.62 0.61
N ASN A 30 -7.03 -1.27 -0.50
CA ASN A 30 -7.94 -2.17 -1.19
C ASN A 30 -8.28 -3.40 -0.33
N ARG A 31 -7.30 -3.96 0.38
CA ARG A 31 -7.53 -5.09 1.29
C ARG A 31 -8.38 -4.69 2.49
N CYS A 32 -8.11 -3.55 3.13
CA CYS A 32 -8.97 -3.02 4.20
C CYS A 32 -10.41 -2.79 3.70
N LYS A 33 -10.58 -2.27 2.47
CA LYS A 33 -11.91 -2.09 1.87
C LYS A 33 -12.65 -3.42 1.68
N LYS A 34 -11.96 -4.50 1.31
CA LYS A 34 -12.56 -5.84 1.20
C LYS A 34 -13.07 -6.36 2.55
N VAL A 35 -12.28 -6.16 3.62
CA VAL A 35 -12.70 -6.51 4.99
C VAL A 35 -13.97 -5.77 5.36
N VAL A 36 -14.00 -4.45 5.19
CA VAL A 36 -15.19 -3.63 5.49
C VAL A 36 -16.40 -4.12 4.70
N LYS A 37 -16.24 -4.41 3.40
CA LYS A 37 -17.31 -4.95 2.56
C LYS A 37 -17.85 -6.29 3.06
N ALA A 38 -16.97 -7.23 3.43
CA ALA A 38 -17.38 -8.54 3.95
C ALA A 38 -18.12 -8.41 5.29
N VAL A 39 -17.65 -7.52 6.17
CA VAL A 39 -18.31 -7.21 7.44
C VAL A 39 -19.70 -6.61 7.21
N THR A 40 -19.84 -5.66 6.28
CA THR A 40 -21.16 -5.09 5.94
C THR A 40 -22.11 -6.11 5.34
N ALA A 41 -21.59 -7.11 4.64
CA ALA A 41 -22.36 -8.22 4.07
C ALA A 41 -22.68 -9.33 5.09
N LYS A 42 -22.27 -9.18 6.36
CA LYS A 42 -22.43 -10.17 7.44
C LYS A 42 -21.82 -11.56 7.13
N ASN A 43 -20.85 -11.63 6.24
CA ASN A 43 -20.13 -12.87 5.95
C ASN A 43 -18.88 -12.95 6.82
N LEU A 44 -18.99 -13.69 7.93
CA LEU A 44 -17.94 -13.84 8.94
C LEU A 44 -16.72 -14.62 8.43
N ALA A 45 -16.93 -15.70 7.67
CA ALA A 45 -15.85 -16.53 7.14
C ALA A 45 -14.93 -15.74 6.19
N ASP A 46 -15.54 -15.00 5.27
CA ASP A 46 -14.79 -14.17 4.32
C ASP A 46 -14.14 -12.95 5.01
N ALA A 47 -14.81 -12.37 6.00
CA ALA A 47 -14.25 -11.26 6.77
C ALA A 47 -12.97 -11.64 7.51
N GLU A 48 -12.94 -12.81 8.16
CA GLU A 48 -11.73 -13.31 8.83
C GLU A 48 -10.60 -13.60 7.84
N ALA A 49 -10.91 -14.24 6.71
CA ALA A 49 -9.91 -14.54 5.68
C ALA A 49 -9.30 -13.25 5.12
N PHE A 50 -10.12 -12.27 4.75
CA PHE A 50 -9.64 -10.98 4.26
C PHE A 50 -8.90 -10.17 5.32
N TYR A 51 -9.29 -10.30 6.60
CA TYR A 51 -8.63 -9.60 7.69
C TYR A 51 -7.19 -10.11 7.89
N ARG A 52 -6.99 -11.43 7.94
CA ARG A 52 -5.65 -12.05 8.05
C ARG A 52 -4.75 -11.60 6.89
N ASP A 53 -5.30 -11.56 5.68
CA ASP A 53 -4.57 -11.11 4.50
C ASP A 53 -4.24 -9.60 4.52
N ALA A 54 -5.15 -8.78 5.06
CA ALA A 54 -4.94 -7.35 5.23
C ALA A 54 -3.80 -7.07 6.22
N VAL A 55 -3.81 -7.76 7.38
CA VAL A 55 -2.77 -7.63 8.42
C VAL A 55 -1.39 -7.98 7.86
N ARG A 56 -1.24 -9.15 7.21
CA ARG A 56 0.04 -9.58 6.61
C ARG A 56 0.66 -8.54 5.68
N ILE A 57 -0.18 -7.84 4.93
CA ILE A 57 0.29 -6.84 3.96
C ILE A 57 0.56 -5.51 4.63
N LEU A 58 -0.22 -5.15 5.64
CA LEU A 58 0.02 -3.97 6.47
C LEU A 58 1.42 -4.05 7.09
N ASP A 59 1.74 -5.17 7.73
CA ASP A 59 3.03 -5.38 8.39
C ASP A 59 4.18 -5.32 7.38
N ARG A 60 4.03 -5.99 6.23
CA ARG A 60 5.00 -5.96 5.14
C ARG A 60 5.19 -4.55 4.54
N ALA A 61 4.14 -3.73 4.53
CA ALA A 61 4.23 -2.36 4.07
C ALA A 61 4.91 -1.45 5.09
N GLY A 62 4.74 -1.72 6.39
CA GLY A 62 5.40 -1.01 7.49
C GLY A 62 6.89 -1.32 7.63
N ASP A 63 7.30 -2.55 7.32
CA ASP A 63 8.70 -3.00 7.41
C ASP A 63 9.59 -2.49 6.25
N LYS A 64 8.98 -2.14 5.10
CA LYS A 64 9.74 -1.69 3.91
C LYS A 64 10.23 -0.24 4.07
N LYS A 65 11.52 -0.06 4.39
CA LYS A 65 12.26 1.20 4.26
C LYS A 65 12.35 1.69 2.80
#